data_AF-A0A132BAD6-F1
#
_entry.id   AF-A0A132BAD6-F1
#
_cell.length_a   1.000
_cell.length_b   1.000
_cell.length_c   1.000
_cell.angle_alpha   90.00
_cell.angle_beta   90.00
_cell.angle_gamma   90.00
#
_symmetry.space_group_name_H-M   'P 1'
#
loop_
_entity.id
_entity.type
_entity.pdbx_description
1 polymer ?
#
loop_
_entity_poly.entity_id
_entity_poly.type
_entity_poly.pdbx_seq_one_letter_code
_entity_poly.pdbx_strand_id
1 'polypeptide(L)'
;MSSSSVHDPCSDTSPVDALKKLTFSEEMLTDRKEDKGESTSDNDPDMTLSTRPVQAISTLPEPKCYWELLPFELREFIFSELHCSPDDYSASSHWTSPFTWQGSTSPFMKALRTLPKSYDHALQWFGREATLSLTGNPWYPTGYRLSALDISEAELNVVQQIDIDATFIVNCTQDLFEEDGKTVVRFEKPTWFTRQFLDLPSVRNVSIALDLDNIDQGYMAVFLTEWPLWLQGFTALAKVTVKIPLWVMDDRGRKMVNGIIGGINRKTGVRGQFVEVEKDKSLRHVHEDAEVWEWEAVDGKFMDWTQELGREYKYRQCRDSRRDFQFFDDITHTELGFEDGSFFLENWHYCWPPYEGRCDEQ
;
A
#
# COMPACT_ATOMS: atom_id res chain seq x y z
N MET A 1 12.09 -24.35 33.12
CA MET A 1 12.34 -23.15 32.31
C MET A 1 11.11 -22.29 32.43
N SER A 2 11.27 -21.14 33.07
CA SER A 2 10.18 -20.27 33.52
C SER A 2 9.55 -19.54 32.33
N SER A 3 8.23 -19.67 32.17
CA SER A 3 7.44 -18.93 31.18
C SER A 3 7.21 -17.51 31.70
N SER A 4 7.87 -16.53 31.10
CA SER A 4 7.58 -15.11 31.30
C SER A 4 6.34 -14.73 30.48
N SER A 5 5.23 -14.44 31.18
CA SER A 5 4.04 -13.84 30.58
C SER A 5 4.34 -12.40 30.18
N VAL A 6 4.23 -12.10 28.89
CA VAL A 6 4.25 -10.73 28.37
C VAL A 6 2.95 -10.06 28.82
N HIS A 7 3.08 -8.96 29.56
CA HIS A 7 1.97 -8.12 30.00
C HIS A 7 1.44 -7.35 28.79
N ASP A 8 0.16 -7.51 28.48
CA ASP A 8 -0.56 -6.75 27.46
C ASP A 8 -1.06 -5.43 28.10
N PRO A 9 -0.56 -4.25 27.69
CA PRO A 9 -0.88 -2.97 28.34
C PRO A 9 -2.30 -2.44 28.06
N CYS A 10 -3.11 -3.15 27.27
CA CYS A 10 -4.44 -2.67 26.85
C CYS A 10 -5.61 -3.01 27.79
N SER A 11 -5.41 -3.67 28.95
CA SER A 11 -6.53 -4.35 29.63
C SER A 11 -7.15 -3.72 30.89
N ASP A 12 -6.60 -2.68 31.53
CA ASP A 12 -6.98 -2.40 32.94
C ASP A 12 -7.60 -1.03 33.29
N THR A 13 -8.06 -0.23 32.32
CA THR A 13 -8.89 0.95 32.65
C THR A 13 -10.08 1.11 31.74
N SER A 14 -11.28 0.92 32.30
CA SER A 14 -12.56 1.24 31.66
C SER A 14 -12.56 2.72 31.21
N PRO A 15 -12.71 3.01 29.90
CA PRO A 15 -12.71 4.38 29.36
C PRO A 15 -13.76 5.30 29.97
N VAL A 16 -14.83 4.72 30.53
CA VAL A 16 -15.92 5.43 31.21
C VAL A 16 -15.44 6.13 32.49
N ASP A 17 -14.42 5.62 33.16
CA ASP A 17 -13.92 6.20 34.43
C ASP A 17 -12.94 7.36 34.22
N ALA A 18 -12.30 7.44 33.04
CA ALA A 18 -11.48 8.59 32.65
C ALA A 18 -12.36 9.80 32.25
N LEU A 19 -13.46 9.56 31.53
CA LEU A 19 -14.42 10.61 31.14
C LEU A 19 -15.20 11.20 32.32
N LYS A 20 -15.49 10.40 33.36
CA LYS A 20 -16.11 10.90 34.60
C LYS A 20 -15.23 11.83 35.43
N LYS A 21 -13.90 11.82 35.22
CA LYS A 21 -12.97 12.73 35.91
C LYS A 21 -12.82 14.10 35.23
N LEU A 22 -13.34 14.27 34.00
CA LEU A 22 -13.19 15.50 33.21
C LEU A 22 -14.45 16.36 33.16
N THR A 23 -15.53 15.97 33.84
CA THR A 23 -16.78 16.75 33.93
C THR A 23 -16.79 17.63 35.18
N PHE A 24 -16.16 18.82 35.07
CA PHE A 24 -16.33 20.01 35.91
C PHE A 24 -16.03 21.20 34.97
N SER A 25 -16.88 22.17 34.65
CA SER A 25 -17.84 22.91 35.48
C SER A 25 -18.91 23.50 34.56
N GLU A 26 -20.17 23.10 34.72
CA GLU A 26 -21.32 23.61 33.97
C GLU A 26 -22.15 24.54 34.88
N GLU A 27 -21.52 25.56 35.45
CA GLU A 27 -22.18 26.61 36.23
C GLU A 27 -21.60 27.96 35.84
N MET A 28 -22.00 28.50 34.68
CA MET A 28 -21.95 29.95 34.37
C MET A 28 -22.58 30.18 32.99
N LEU A 29 -23.92 30.16 32.88
CA LEU A 29 -24.66 30.85 31.78
C LEU A 29 -26.18 30.70 31.94
N THR A 30 -26.75 31.31 32.97
CA THR A 30 -28.18 31.68 32.97
C THR A 30 -28.34 33.06 33.57
N ASP A 31 -28.17 34.09 32.74
CA ASP A 31 -28.81 35.39 32.98
C ASP A 31 -28.95 36.13 31.65
N ARG A 32 -30.09 35.91 30.98
CA ARG A 32 -30.53 36.76 29.86
C ARG A 32 -31.99 37.08 30.09
N LYS A 33 -32.21 38.25 30.73
CA LYS A 33 -33.52 38.88 30.85
C LYS A 33 -34.07 39.18 29.47
N GLU A 34 -35.27 38.69 29.21
CA GLU A 34 -36.17 39.18 28.18
C GLU A 34 -36.62 40.60 28.56
N ASP A 35 -36.58 41.53 27.60
CA ASP A 35 -37.30 42.79 27.68
C ASP A 35 -38.21 42.90 26.45
N LYS A 36 -39.50 43.16 26.72
CA LYS A 36 -40.59 43.27 25.76
C LYS A 36 -41.14 44.70 25.74
N GLY A 37 -41.48 45.18 24.54
CA GLY A 37 -42.42 46.30 24.27
C GLY A 37 -41.75 47.68 24.28
N GLU A 38 -42.16 48.69 23.50
CA GLU A 38 -43.36 48.89 22.67
C GLU A 38 -43.16 50.14 21.76
N SER A 39 -44.10 50.34 20.82
CA SER A 39 -44.27 51.29 19.70
C SER A 39 -43.88 52.79 19.84
N THR A 40 -43.57 53.49 18.73
CA THR A 40 -44.48 54.43 17.97
C THR A 40 -43.82 55.23 16.82
N SER A 41 -44.58 55.35 15.72
CA SER A 41 -44.75 56.37 14.64
C SER A 41 -43.63 57.29 14.10
N ASP A 42 -43.53 57.27 12.76
CA ASP A 42 -43.47 58.37 11.77
C ASP A 42 -42.90 59.75 12.14
N ASN A 43 -41.81 60.14 11.46
CA ASN A 43 -41.73 61.31 10.54
C ASN A 43 -40.30 61.48 9.98
N ASP A 44 -40.18 61.53 8.65
CA ASP A 44 -39.04 62.03 7.86
C ASP A 44 -39.17 63.56 7.67
N PRO A 45 -38.19 64.29 7.11
CA PRO A 45 -36.74 64.06 7.02
C PRO A 45 -35.94 65.33 7.43
N ASP A 46 -34.68 65.20 7.85
CA ASP A 46 -33.72 66.28 7.58
C ASP A 46 -32.28 65.78 7.45
N MET A 47 -31.63 66.26 6.40
CA MET A 47 -30.27 65.94 6.00
C MET A 47 -29.28 66.59 6.97
N THR A 48 -28.51 65.77 7.68
CA THR A 48 -27.15 66.14 8.07
C THR A 48 -26.26 64.91 8.01
N LEU A 49 -25.41 64.86 6.98
CA LEU A 49 -24.28 63.93 6.86
C LEU A 49 -23.28 64.24 7.98
N SER A 50 -23.53 63.65 9.16
CA SER A 50 -22.55 63.52 10.23
C SER A 50 -21.84 62.19 10.04
N THR A 51 -20.63 62.24 9.48
CA THR A 51 -19.67 61.15 9.43
C THR A 51 -19.28 60.78 10.86
N ARG A 52 -20.10 59.96 11.51
CA ARG A 52 -19.71 59.27 12.73
C ARG A 52 -18.59 58.29 12.38
N PRO A 53 -17.48 58.26 13.14
CA PRO A 53 -16.50 57.20 12.97
C PRO A 53 -17.23 55.88 13.22
N VAL A 54 -17.24 55.01 12.20
CA VAL A 54 -17.67 53.63 12.32
C VAL A 54 -16.87 53.05 13.47
N GLN A 55 -17.52 52.89 14.64
CA GLN A 55 -16.92 52.21 15.76
C GLN A 55 -16.50 50.85 15.24
N ALA A 56 -15.19 50.59 15.32
CA ALA A 56 -14.60 49.32 14.96
C ALA A 56 -15.48 48.23 15.58
N ILE A 57 -16.18 47.48 14.72
CA ILE A 57 -16.86 46.26 15.12
C ILE A 57 -15.77 45.45 15.79
N SER A 58 -15.88 45.32 17.11
CA SER A 58 -15.03 44.46 17.92
C SER A 58 -15.04 43.12 17.22
N THR A 59 -13.93 42.79 16.58
CA THR A 59 -13.69 41.50 15.96
C THR A 59 -13.88 40.49 17.08
N LEU A 60 -15.07 39.88 17.11
CA LEU A 60 -15.33 38.71 17.94
C LEU A 60 -14.13 37.79 17.75
N PRO A 61 -13.47 37.34 18.85
CA PRO A 61 -12.32 36.48 18.73
C PRO A 61 -12.73 35.31 17.83
N GLU A 62 -11.96 35.10 16.76
CA GLU A 62 -12.25 34.06 15.79
C GLU A 62 -12.56 32.77 16.55
N PRO A 63 -13.65 32.06 16.19
CA PRO A 63 -14.03 30.83 16.87
C PRO A 63 -12.83 29.88 16.84
N LYS A 64 -12.16 29.75 17.99
CA LYS A 64 -11.00 28.88 18.12
C LYS A 64 -11.51 27.45 18.02
N CYS A 65 -11.04 26.72 17.01
CA CYS A 65 -11.33 25.31 16.90
C CYS A 65 -10.87 24.59 18.18
N TYR A 66 -11.78 23.95 18.89
CA TYR A 66 -11.49 23.32 20.19
C TYR A 66 -10.38 22.27 20.11
N TRP A 67 -10.21 21.61 18.95
CA TRP A 67 -9.12 20.66 18.70
C TRP A 67 -7.72 21.26 18.89
N GLU A 68 -7.51 22.52 18.50
CA GLU A 68 -6.23 23.22 18.64
C GLU A 68 -5.93 23.67 20.08
N LEU A 69 -6.94 23.58 20.95
CA LEU A 69 -6.84 23.88 22.37
C LEU A 69 -6.66 22.63 23.22
N LEU A 70 -6.88 21.44 22.65
CA LEU A 70 -6.70 20.20 23.38
C LEU A 70 -5.22 20.03 23.77
N PRO A 71 -4.93 19.69 25.04
CA PRO A 71 -3.60 19.30 25.45
C PRO A 71 -3.18 18.02 24.71
N PHE A 72 -1.87 17.82 24.59
CA PHE A 72 -1.29 16.71 23.83
C PHE A 72 -1.83 15.36 24.29
N GLU A 73 -1.96 15.17 25.61
CA GLU A 73 -2.39 13.91 26.24
C GLU A 73 -3.82 13.53 25.83
N LEU A 74 -4.72 14.50 25.71
CA LEU A 74 -6.09 14.24 25.27
C LEU A 74 -6.14 13.93 23.76
N ARG A 75 -5.30 14.57 22.94
CA ARG A 75 -5.21 14.23 21.52
C ARG A 75 -4.63 12.85 21.30
N GLU A 76 -3.59 12.48 22.06
CA GLU A 76 -2.98 11.15 22.00
C GLU A 76 -4.01 10.09 22.37
N PHE A 77 -4.78 10.32 23.44
CA PHE A 77 -5.87 9.42 23.84
C PHE A 77 -6.95 9.29 22.75
N ILE A 78 -7.39 10.40 22.14
CA ILE A 78 -8.39 10.34 21.07
C ILE A 78 -7.84 9.59 19.85
N PHE A 79 -6.59 9.85 19.46
CA PHE A 79 -5.98 9.20 18.31
C PHE A 79 -5.75 7.70 18.56
N SER A 80 -5.37 7.30 19.79
CA SER A 80 -5.27 5.89 20.15
C SER A 80 -6.62 5.18 20.10
N GLU A 81 -7.69 5.79 20.60
CA GLU A 81 -9.04 5.22 20.54
C GLU A 81 -9.52 5.07 19.08
N LEU A 82 -9.25 6.07 18.22
CA LEU A 82 -9.57 6.01 16.80
C LEU A 82 -8.79 4.92 16.05
N HIS A 83 -7.58 4.60 16.51
CA HIS A 83 -6.74 3.55 15.95
C HIS A 83 -7.18 2.16 16.43
N CYS A 84 -7.45 2.00 17.72
CA CYS A 84 -7.80 0.73 18.38
C CYS A 84 -9.24 0.25 18.12
N SER A 85 -9.97 0.83 17.16
CA SER A 85 -11.33 0.41 16.82
C SER A 85 -11.45 -0.59 15.63
N PRO A 86 -10.58 -1.60 15.40
CA PRO A 86 -10.79 -2.54 14.31
C PRO A 86 -11.66 -3.76 14.67
N ASP A 87 -11.89 -4.06 15.95
CA ASP A 87 -12.38 -5.40 16.34
C ASP A 87 -13.90 -5.53 16.57
N ASP A 88 -14.66 -4.45 16.72
CA ASP A 88 -16.05 -4.56 17.23
C ASP A 88 -17.16 -4.32 16.20
N TYR A 89 -16.81 -4.06 14.94
CA TYR A 89 -17.78 -3.93 13.86
C TYR A 89 -17.47 -4.95 12.78
N SER A 90 -18.31 -5.99 12.74
CA SER A 90 -18.52 -6.98 11.66
C SER A 90 -17.68 -6.77 10.39
N ALA A 91 -17.11 -7.86 9.85
CA ALA A 91 -16.34 -8.00 8.60
C ALA A 91 -16.82 -7.22 7.34
N SER A 92 -17.90 -6.46 7.41
CA SER A 92 -18.43 -5.50 6.44
C SER A 92 -18.10 -4.03 6.71
N SER A 93 -17.43 -3.65 7.82
CA SER A 93 -17.10 -2.25 8.07
C SER A 93 -15.68 -1.95 7.57
N HIS A 94 -15.60 -1.35 6.39
CA HIS A 94 -14.36 -0.91 5.73
C HIS A 94 -13.64 0.26 6.43
N TRP A 95 -13.91 0.49 7.72
CA TRP A 95 -13.34 1.61 8.46
C TRP A 95 -11.96 1.21 8.94
N THR A 96 -10.97 1.37 8.07
CA THR A 96 -9.58 1.28 8.45
C THR A 96 -9.18 2.51 9.26
N SER A 97 -8.12 2.37 10.07
CA SER A 97 -7.57 3.45 10.89
C SER A 97 -7.50 4.75 10.08
N PRO A 98 -7.93 5.90 10.63
CA PRO A 98 -7.93 7.17 9.90
C PRO A 98 -6.51 7.63 9.54
N PHE A 99 -5.49 6.98 10.11
CA PHE A 99 -4.07 7.22 9.87
C PHE A 99 -3.46 6.27 8.82
N THR A 100 -4.28 5.48 8.11
CA THR A 100 -3.84 4.63 6.99
C THR A 100 -4.24 5.24 5.65
N TRP A 101 -3.47 4.95 4.61
CA TRP A 101 -3.79 5.36 3.24
C TRP A 101 -4.21 4.14 2.42
N GLN A 102 -5.39 4.24 1.80
CA GLN A 102 -5.99 3.19 0.97
C GLN A 102 -6.58 3.81 -0.30
N GLY A 103 -5.72 4.33 -1.16
CA GLY A 103 -6.15 5.07 -2.36
C GLY A 103 -6.48 6.55 -2.12
N SER A 104 -6.82 6.94 -0.88
CA SER A 104 -7.07 8.34 -0.51
C SER A 104 -6.80 8.63 0.96
N THR A 105 -6.47 9.88 1.28
CA THR A 105 -6.36 10.36 2.67
C THR A 105 -7.75 10.42 3.32
N SER A 106 -7.86 9.92 4.55
CA SER A 106 -9.13 9.89 5.29
C SER A 106 -9.74 11.30 5.43
N PRO A 107 -11.07 11.44 5.44
CA PRO A 107 -11.72 12.73 5.68
C PRO A 107 -11.27 13.39 7.00
N PHE A 108 -10.95 12.57 8.00
CA PHE A 108 -10.42 13.02 9.28
C PHE A 108 -9.07 13.71 9.11
N MET A 109 -8.10 13.05 8.46
CA MET A 109 -6.79 13.64 8.16
C MET A 109 -6.93 14.92 7.32
N LYS A 110 -7.81 14.91 6.31
CA LYS A 110 -8.09 16.10 5.49
C LYS A 110 -8.62 17.28 6.32
N ALA A 111 -9.51 17.03 7.28
CA ALA A 111 -10.03 18.07 8.16
C ALA A 111 -8.94 18.64 9.07
N LEU A 112 -8.05 17.77 9.60
CA LEU A 112 -6.96 18.19 10.47
C LEU A 112 -5.94 19.10 9.76
N ARG A 113 -5.77 19.03 8.43
CA ARG A 113 -4.83 19.91 7.68
C ARG A 113 -5.00 21.41 7.97
N THR A 114 -6.20 21.84 8.36
CA THR A 114 -6.50 23.24 8.70
C THR A 114 -6.14 23.62 10.13
N LEU A 115 -5.70 22.65 10.95
CA LEU A 115 -5.46 22.73 12.38
C LEU A 115 -4.00 22.34 12.68
N PRO A 116 -3.05 23.28 12.63
CA PRO A 116 -1.62 22.96 12.57
C PRO A 116 -1.12 22.05 13.71
N LYS A 117 -1.47 22.34 14.98
CA LYS A 117 -0.96 21.55 16.10
C LYS A 117 -1.54 20.14 16.10
N SER A 118 -2.80 20.01 15.71
CA SER A 118 -3.51 18.72 15.69
C SER A 118 -3.05 17.89 14.48
N TYR A 119 -2.79 18.56 13.35
CA TYR A 119 -2.24 17.97 12.16
C TYR A 119 -0.81 17.46 12.38
N ASP A 120 0.07 18.26 13.00
CA ASP A 120 1.44 17.84 13.32
C ASP A 120 1.45 16.56 14.18
N HIS A 121 0.52 16.47 15.13
CA HIS A 121 0.35 15.29 15.97
C HIS A 121 -0.23 14.12 15.17
N ALA A 122 -1.21 14.38 14.30
CA ALA A 122 -1.77 13.36 13.43
C ALA A 122 -0.74 12.84 12.41
N LEU A 123 0.19 13.67 11.94
CA LEU A 123 1.32 13.26 11.10
C LEU A 123 2.28 12.34 11.86
N GLN A 124 2.44 12.49 13.17
CA GLN A 124 3.22 11.53 13.97
C GLN A 124 2.52 10.17 14.02
N TRP A 125 1.20 10.16 14.18
CA TRP A 125 0.41 8.92 14.12
C TRP A 125 0.43 8.29 12.73
N PHE A 126 0.23 9.12 11.70
CA PHE A 126 0.36 8.71 10.31
C PHE A 126 1.76 8.15 10.05
N GLY A 127 2.84 8.78 10.52
CA GLY A 127 4.19 8.23 10.32
C GLY A 127 4.50 6.93 11.08
N ARG A 128 3.81 6.68 12.20
CA ARG A 128 3.93 5.43 12.96
C ARG A 128 3.18 4.28 12.30
N GLU A 129 1.97 4.57 11.81
CA GLU A 129 0.98 3.55 11.43
C GLU A 129 0.67 3.50 9.94
N ALA A 130 1.11 4.49 9.16
CA ALA A 130 0.83 4.55 7.73
C ALA A 130 1.67 3.50 7.01
N THR A 131 1.04 2.35 6.86
CA THR A 131 1.29 1.47 5.74
C THR A 131 0.55 2.02 4.54
N LEU A 132 1.30 2.46 3.53
CA LEU A 132 0.74 2.78 2.22
C LEU A 132 0.41 1.45 1.54
N SER A 133 -0.87 1.06 1.58
CA SER A 133 -1.34 -0.15 0.90
C SER A 133 -1.62 0.16 -0.56
N LEU A 134 -0.78 -0.35 -1.45
CA LEU A 134 -1.00 -0.27 -2.90
C LEU A 134 -1.78 -1.51 -3.33
N THR A 135 -3.10 -1.47 -3.13
CA THR A 135 -4.01 -2.51 -3.59
C THR A 135 -4.64 -2.09 -4.91
N GLY A 136 -4.54 -2.98 -5.89
CA GLY A 136 -5.17 -2.78 -7.17
C GLY A 136 -6.64 -3.10 -7.11
N ASN A 137 -7.50 -2.11 -7.32
CA ASN A 137 -8.89 -2.43 -7.62
C ASN A 137 -8.98 -2.87 -9.09
N PRO A 138 -9.33 -4.14 -9.40
CA PRO A 138 -9.44 -4.63 -10.78
C PRO A 138 -10.46 -3.86 -11.62
N TRP A 139 -11.41 -3.19 -10.98
CA TRP A 139 -12.46 -2.43 -11.64
C TRP A 139 -12.05 -0.99 -12.01
N TYR A 140 -10.89 -0.50 -11.52
CA TYR A 140 -10.40 0.85 -11.79
C TYR A 140 -8.95 0.79 -12.31
N PRO A 141 -8.72 0.86 -13.63
CA PRO A 141 -7.38 0.82 -14.23
C PRO A 141 -6.46 1.99 -13.82
N THR A 142 -6.98 2.97 -13.08
CA THR A 142 -6.23 4.06 -12.45
C THR A 142 -5.73 3.75 -11.03
N GLY A 143 -6.07 2.57 -10.47
CA GLY A 143 -5.95 2.24 -9.05
C GLY A 143 -4.56 2.29 -8.43
N TYR A 144 -3.51 2.23 -9.25
CA TYR A 144 -2.11 2.31 -8.79
C TYR A 144 -1.44 3.66 -8.98
N ARG A 145 -2.17 4.64 -9.54
CA ARG A 145 -1.75 6.00 -9.28
C ARG A 145 -1.92 6.13 -7.78
N LEU A 146 -0.81 6.28 -7.05
CA LEU A 146 -0.84 7.20 -5.93
C LEU A 146 -1.49 8.42 -6.52
N SER A 147 -2.77 8.60 -6.25
CA SER A 147 -3.48 9.78 -6.65
C SER A 147 -2.85 10.86 -5.79
N ALA A 148 -1.70 11.35 -6.25
CA ALA A 148 -0.92 12.43 -5.70
C ALA A 148 -1.77 13.71 -5.62
N LEU A 149 -3.00 13.67 -6.13
CA LEU A 149 -4.01 14.69 -5.97
C LEU A 149 -4.48 14.83 -4.52
N ASP A 150 -4.43 13.77 -3.70
CA ASP A 150 -5.07 13.78 -2.39
C ASP A 150 -4.14 13.69 -1.19
N ILE A 151 -2.91 13.19 -1.34
CA ILE A 151 -1.91 13.10 -0.26
C ILE A 151 -0.98 14.33 -0.29
N SER A 152 -0.77 14.96 0.86
CA SER A 152 0.08 16.15 0.94
C SER A 152 1.57 15.78 1.01
N GLU A 153 2.46 16.70 0.65
CA GLU A 153 3.91 16.50 0.81
C GLU A 153 4.31 16.18 2.27
N ALA A 154 3.65 16.82 3.24
CA ALA A 154 3.89 16.55 4.66
C ALA A 154 3.46 15.12 5.06
N GLU A 155 2.37 14.61 4.50
CA GLU A 155 1.92 13.22 4.70
C GLU A 155 2.88 12.24 4.04
N LEU A 156 3.29 12.48 2.79
CA LEU A 156 4.27 11.64 2.08
C LEU A 156 5.60 11.56 2.84
N ASN A 157 6.07 12.68 3.39
CA ASN A 157 7.34 12.76 4.09
C ASN A 157 7.38 11.97 5.40
N VAL A 158 6.24 11.57 5.97
CA VAL A 158 6.20 10.75 7.18
C VAL A 158 5.94 9.27 6.89
N VAL A 159 5.57 8.88 5.65
CA VAL A 159 5.38 7.47 5.28
C VAL A 159 6.73 6.74 5.30
N GLN A 160 6.84 5.74 6.16
CA GLN A 160 8.02 4.89 6.27
C GLN A 160 7.84 3.49 5.71
N GLN A 161 6.59 3.01 5.60
CA GLN A 161 6.26 1.66 5.14
C GLN A 161 5.27 1.66 3.98
N ILE A 162 5.53 0.79 3.01
CA ILE A 162 4.62 0.50 1.90
C ILE A 162 4.38 -1.00 1.85
N ASP A 163 3.11 -1.38 1.76
CA ASP A 163 2.72 -2.75 1.46
C ASP A 163 2.11 -2.78 0.06
N ILE A 164 2.68 -3.60 -0.81
CA ILE A 164 2.33 -3.70 -2.22
C ILE A 164 1.62 -5.03 -2.44
N ASP A 165 0.35 -4.96 -2.79
CA ASP A 165 -0.34 -6.08 -3.40
C ASP A 165 -0.07 -6.04 -4.90
N ALA A 166 0.75 -6.99 -5.34
CA ALA A 166 1.20 -7.08 -6.70
C ALA A 166 0.22 -7.80 -7.63
N THR A 167 -0.89 -8.35 -7.13
CA THR A 167 -1.80 -9.17 -7.96
C THR A 167 -2.28 -8.43 -9.20
N PHE A 168 -2.72 -7.18 -9.07
CA PHE A 168 -3.10 -6.42 -10.26
C PHE A 168 -1.92 -5.92 -11.08
N ILE A 169 -0.77 -5.58 -10.46
CA ILE A 169 0.43 -5.19 -11.24
C ILE A 169 0.74 -6.30 -12.24
N VAL A 170 0.74 -7.55 -11.77
CA VAL A 170 0.98 -8.71 -12.60
C VAL A 170 -0.10 -8.90 -13.67
N ASN A 171 -1.38 -8.71 -13.32
CA ASN A 171 -2.47 -8.79 -14.29
C ASN A 171 -2.37 -7.71 -15.38
N CYS A 172 -1.79 -6.55 -15.08
CA CYS A 172 -1.66 -5.43 -16.01
C CYS A 172 -0.33 -5.34 -16.75
N THR A 173 0.75 -6.00 -16.27
CA THR A 173 2.03 -6.01 -16.99
C THR A 173 2.05 -7.03 -18.13
N GLN A 174 1.07 -7.94 -18.20
CA GLN A 174 0.86 -8.78 -19.38
C GLN A 174 0.07 -8.03 -20.45
N ASP A 175 0.73 -7.08 -21.12
CA ASP A 175 0.22 -6.61 -22.40
C ASP A 175 0.56 -7.65 -23.48
N LEU A 176 -0.47 -8.19 -24.10
CA LEU A 176 -0.36 -9.04 -25.28
C LEU A 176 -0.17 -8.13 -26.49
N PHE A 177 1.01 -8.15 -27.09
CA PHE A 177 1.30 -7.40 -28.30
C PHE A 177 1.15 -8.30 -29.51
N GLU A 178 0.52 -7.83 -30.59
CA GLU A 178 0.66 -8.49 -31.88
C GLU A 178 1.88 -7.93 -32.63
N GLU A 179 2.85 -8.78 -32.89
CA GLU A 179 4.03 -8.47 -33.70
C GLU A 179 4.10 -9.48 -34.86
N ASP A 180 4.03 -8.98 -36.10
CA ASP A 180 4.00 -9.80 -37.33
C ASP A 180 2.89 -10.87 -37.35
N GLY A 181 1.71 -10.55 -36.79
CA GLY A 181 0.56 -11.47 -36.70
C GLY A 181 0.72 -12.56 -35.64
N LYS A 182 1.72 -12.44 -34.76
CA LYS A 182 1.92 -13.32 -33.61
C LYS A 182 1.70 -12.54 -32.33
N THR A 183 0.93 -13.12 -31.41
CA THR A 183 0.85 -12.59 -30.05
C THR A 183 2.19 -12.83 -29.34
N VAL A 184 2.80 -11.78 -28.83
CA VAL A 184 4.06 -11.77 -28.08
C VAL A 184 3.79 -11.12 -26.74
N VAL A 185 4.19 -11.79 -25.66
CA VAL A 185 4.24 -11.18 -24.34
C VAL A 185 5.51 -10.34 -24.27
N ARG A 186 5.37 -9.02 -24.08
CA ARG A 186 6.50 -8.18 -23.72
C ARG A 186 6.45 -7.91 -22.24
N PHE A 187 7.53 -8.26 -21.57
CA PHE A 187 7.75 -7.85 -20.20
C PHE A 187 8.32 -6.44 -20.22
N GLU A 188 7.44 -5.46 -20.06
CA GLU A 188 7.83 -4.07 -19.93
C GLU A 188 8.01 -3.71 -18.45
N LYS A 189 9.06 -2.94 -18.14
CA LYS A 189 9.20 -2.35 -16.81
C LYS A 189 7.96 -1.50 -16.52
N PRO A 190 7.25 -1.69 -15.40
CA PRO A 190 6.06 -0.91 -15.11
C PRO A 190 6.46 0.49 -14.63
N THR A 191 6.99 1.31 -15.54
CA THR A 191 7.45 2.68 -15.26
C THR A 191 6.30 3.57 -14.78
N TRP A 192 5.07 3.25 -15.18
CA TRP A 192 3.85 3.86 -14.67
C TRP A 192 3.66 3.62 -13.16
N PHE A 193 4.13 2.48 -12.65
CA PHE A 193 4.07 2.09 -11.24
C PHE A 193 5.26 2.62 -10.44
N THR A 194 6.48 2.46 -10.99
CA THR A 194 7.71 2.72 -10.24
C THR A 194 8.06 4.20 -10.12
N ARG A 195 7.62 5.04 -11.09
CA ARG A 195 7.99 6.46 -11.13
C ARG A 195 7.62 7.22 -9.86
N GLN A 196 6.49 6.87 -9.24
CA GLN A 196 5.99 7.56 -8.05
C GLN A 196 6.84 7.31 -6.80
N PHE A 197 7.65 6.24 -6.77
CA PHE A 197 8.53 5.94 -5.64
C PHE A 197 9.74 6.86 -5.55
N LEU A 198 10.10 7.51 -6.66
CA LEU A 198 11.12 8.57 -6.65
C LEU A 198 10.71 9.76 -5.77
N ASP A 199 9.41 9.95 -5.58
CA ASP A 199 8.84 11.04 -4.78
C ASP A 199 8.59 10.63 -3.31
N LEU A 200 9.07 9.45 -2.89
CA LEU A 200 8.89 8.91 -1.54
C LEU A 200 10.24 8.70 -0.81
N PRO A 201 11.03 9.77 -0.58
CA PRO A 201 12.38 9.65 0.00
C PRO A 201 12.38 9.20 1.47
N SER A 202 11.22 9.16 2.13
CA SER A 202 11.08 8.74 3.53
C SER A 202 10.81 7.25 3.71
N VAL A 203 10.44 6.54 2.64
CA VAL A 203 10.13 5.11 2.71
C VAL A 203 11.39 4.31 3.04
N ARG A 204 11.30 3.48 4.07
CA ARG A 204 12.39 2.60 4.54
C ARG A 204 12.03 1.14 4.43
N ASN A 205 10.75 0.80 4.54
CA ASN A 205 10.29 -0.57 4.59
C ASN A 205 9.32 -0.82 3.44
N VAL A 206 9.55 -1.87 2.66
CA VAL A 206 8.60 -2.32 1.64
C VAL A 206 8.27 -3.78 1.85
N SER A 207 6.99 -4.10 1.87
CA SER A 207 6.47 -5.47 1.80
C SER A 207 5.80 -5.68 0.44
N ILE A 208 6.08 -6.79 -0.23
CA ILE A 208 5.40 -7.16 -1.47
C ILE A 208 4.81 -8.56 -1.31
N ALA A 209 3.54 -8.70 -1.67
CA ALA A 209 2.84 -9.98 -1.70
C ALA A 209 1.95 -10.08 -2.93
N LEU A 210 1.55 -11.31 -3.24
CA LEU A 210 0.43 -11.61 -4.11
C LEU A 210 -0.77 -12.02 -3.26
N ASP A 211 -1.94 -11.53 -3.61
CA ASP A 211 -3.20 -12.17 -3.26
C ASP A 211 -3.38 -13.44 -4.10
N LEU A 212 -3.17 -14.59 -3.46
CA LEU A 212 -3.15 -15.91 -4.11
C LEU A 212 -4.55 -16.40 -4.48
N ASP A 213 -5.59 -15.86 -3.85
CA ASP A 213 -6.99 -16.23 -4.13
C ASP A 213 -7.45 -15.72 -5.50
N ASN A 214 -6.81 -14.66 -5.98
CA ASN A 214 -7.24 -13.87 -7.13
C ASN A 214 -6.23 -13.86 -8.29
N ILE A 215 -5.26 -14.77 -8.29
CA ILE A 215 -4.21 -14.82 -9.32
C ILE A 215 -4.13 -16.17 -10.02
N ASP A 216 -4.07 -16.13 -11.35
CA ASP A 216 -3.88 -17.32 -12.18
C ASP A 216 -2.42 -17.81 -12.13
N GLN A 217 -2.19 -19.10 -12.34
CA GLN A 217 -0.84 -19.70 -12.19
C GLN A 217 0.22 -19.05 -13.09
N GLY A 218 -0.15 -18.73 -14.33
CA GLY A 218 0.76 -18.13 -15.31
C GLY A 218 1.31 -16.77 -14.87
N TYR A 219 0.56 -16.03 -14.05
CA TYR A 219 0.95 -14.75 -13.50
C TYR A 219 1.99 -14.87 -12.38
N MET A 220 2.03 -15.99 -11.65
CA MET A 220 3.01 -16.19 -10.58
C MET A 220 4.45 -16.24 -11.11
N ALA A 221 4.67 -16.78 -12.31
CA ALA A 221 5.97 -16.79 -12.97
C ALA A 221 6.46 -15.36 -13.24
N VAL A 222 5.55 -14.47 -13.66
CA VAL A 222 5.82 -13.04 -13.88
C VAL A 222 6.17 -12.36 -12.56
N PHE A 223 5.42 -12.63 -11.50
CA PHE A 223 5.73 -12.09 -10.18
C PHE A 223 7.15 -12.45 -9.74
N LEU A 224 7.51 -13.74 -9.81
CA LEU A 224 8.83 -14.21 -9.42
C LEU A 224 9.94 -13.43 -10.12
N THR A 225 9.82 -13.23 -11.43
CA THR A 225 10.88 -12.62 -12.23
C THR A 225 10.91 -11.10 -12.16
N GLU A 226 9.81 -10.46 -11.79
CA GLU A 226 9.63 -9.01 -11.94
C GLU A 226 9.50 -8.22 -10.66
N TRP A 227 9.17 -8.83 -9.53
CA TRP A 227 9.06 -8.10 -8.28
C TRP A 227 10.29 -7.22 -7.96
N PRO A 228 11.55 -7.59 -8.31
CA PRO A 228 12.68 -6.70 -8.09
C PRO A 228 12.65 -5.44 -8.95
N LEU A 229 12.03 -5.49 -10.13
CA LEU A 229 11.86 -4.33 -11.02
C LEU A 229 10.82 -3.34 -10.46
N TRP A 230 9.82 -3.84 -9.72
CA TRP A 230 8.79 -2.99 -9.14
C TRP A 230 9.28 -2.16 -7.95
N LEU A 231 10.40 -2.57 -7.37
CA LEU A 231 11.12 -1.80 -6.34
C LEU A 231 12.09 -0.78 -6.94
N GLN A 232 12.17 -0.69 -8.27
CA GLN A 232 13.03 0.29 -8.91
C GLN A 232 12.56 1.70 -8.55
N GLY A 233 13.49 2.53 -8.05
CA GLY A 233 13.22 3.92 -7.68
C GLY A 233 13.39 4.21 -6.20
N PHE A 234 13.35 3.19 -5.34
CA PHE A 234 13.68 3.38 -3.94
C PHE A 234 15.20 3.49 -3.74
N THR A 235 15.64 4.62 -3.17
CA THR A 235 17.07 4.92 -2.95
C THR A 235 17.57 4.55 -1.56
N ALA A 236 16.66 4.34 -0.60
CA ALA A 236 17.01 4.30 0.82
C ALA A 236 16.21 3.24 1.61
N LEU A 237 16.01 2.03 1.06
CA LEU A 237 15.30 0.98 1.78
C LEU A 237 16.17 0.40 2.91
N ALA A 238 15.65 0.38 4.12
CA ALA A 238 16.22 -0.34 5.24
C ALA A 238 15.82 -1.82 5.21
N LYS A 239 14.57 -2.12 4.85
CA LYS A 239 14.02 -3.48 4.81
C LYS A 239 13.14 -3.71 3.58
N VAL A 240 13.30 -4.87 2.95
CA VAL A 240 12.41 -5.39 1.91
C VAL A 240 11.94 -6.77 2.31
N THR A 241 10.63 -6.98 2.31
CA THR A 241 9.98 -8.26 2.58
C THR A 241 9.22 -8.70 1.35
N VAL A 242 9.38 -9.95 0.93
CA VAL A 242 8.67 -10.51 -0.23
C VAL A 242 8.07 -11.85 0.15
N LYS A 243 6.78 -12.01 -0.09
CA LYS A 243 6.07 -13.29 0.05
C LYS A 243 6.07 -14.01 -1.29
N ILE A 244 6.81 -15.12 -1.36
CA ILE A 244 6.95 -15.94 -2.57
C ILE A 244 6.04 -17.17 -2.45
N PRO A 245 5.08 -17.41 -3.36
CA PRO A 245 4.16 -18.53 -3.25
C PRO A 245 4.90 -19.88 -3.24
N LEU A 246 4.49 -20.85 -2.41
CA LEU A 246 5.14 -22.17 -2.35
C LEU A 246 4.87 -23.03 -3.57
N TRP A 247 3.75 -22.83 -4.25
CA TRP A 247 3.39 -23.65 -5.39
C TRP A 247 4.40 -23.52 -6.55
N VAL A 248 5.02 -22.34 -6.67
CA VAL A 248 6.11 -22.12 -7.63
C VAL A 248 7.46 -22.63 -7.14
N MET A 249 7.55 -23.37 -6.03
CA MET A 249 8.81 -23.78 -5.40
C MET A 249 9.17 -25.26 -5.62
N ASP A 250 8.88 -25.80 -6.80
CA ASP A 250 9.53 -27.04 -7.26
C ASP A 250 11.06 -26.83 -7.45
N ASP A 251 11.80 -27.88 -7.86
CA ASP A 251 13.25 -27.78 -8.07
C ASP A 251 13.65 -26.66 -9.05
N ARG A 252 12.78 -26.36 -10.01
CA ARG A 252 13.03 -25.33 -11.01
C ARG A 252 12.77 -23.94 -10.43
N GLY A 253 11.63 -23.70 -9.82
CA GLY A 253 11.34 -22.40 -9.23
C GLY A 253 12.27 -22.08 -8.06
N ARG A 254 12.74 -23.09 -7.32
CA ARG A 254 13.82 -22.91 -6.34
C ARG A 254 15.13 -22.43 -6.99
N LYS A 255 15.49 -22.95 -8.17
CA LYS A 255 16.64 -22.43 -8.93
C LYS A 255 16.42 -20.98 -9.37
N MET A 256 15.21 -20.62 -9.79
CA MET A 256 14.87 -19.24 -10.15
C MET A 256 15.00 -18.29 -8.96
N VAL A 257 14.34 -18.62 -7.84
CA VAL A 257 14.38 -17.82 -6.60
C VAL A 257 15.83 -17.65 -6.13
N ASN A 258 16.62 -18.72 -6.11
CA ASN A 258 18.06 -18.62 -5.80
C ASN A 258 18.82 -17.74 -6.79
N GLY A 259 18.46 -17.80 -8.07
CA GLY A 259 18.99 -16.95 -9.12
C GLY A 259 18.73 -15.46 -8.90
N ILE A 260 17.50 -15.12 -8.50
CA ILE A 260 17.05 -13.76 -8.14
C ILE A 260 17.79 -13.28 -6.90
N ILE A 261 17.72 -14.05 -5.81
CA ILE A 261 18.38 -13.72 -4.54
C ILE A 261 19.89 -13.50 -4.76
N GLY A 262 20.54 -14.39 -5.51
CA GLY A 262 21.94 -14.24 -5.86
C GLY A 262 22.23 -13.01 -6.72
N GLY A 263 21.29 -12.64 -7.61
CA GLY A 263 21.35 -11.41 -8.40
C GLY A 263 21.26 -10.15 -7.55
N ILE A 264 20.27 -10.08 -6.66
CA ILE A 264 20.07 -8.98 -5.72
C ILE A 264 21.30 -8.83 -4.83
N ASN A 265 21.76 -9.91 -4.20
CA ASN A 265 22.94 -9.90 -3.34
C ASN A 265 24.20 -9.37 -4.06
N ARG A 266 24.41 -9.73 -5.33
CA ARG A 266 25.55 -9.20 -6.11
C ARG A 266 25.46 -7.70 -6.38
N LYS A 267 24.26 -7.15 -6.54
CA LYS A 267 24.03 -5.74 -6.93
C LYS A 267 23.89 -4.82 -5.71
N THR A 268 23.14 -5.24 -4.70
CA THR A 268 22.90 -4.47 -3.47
C THR A 268 23.94 -4.74 -2.37
N GLY A 269 24.65 -5.88 -2.45
CA GLY A 269 25.54 -6.34 -1.38
C GLY A 269 24.81 -6.87 -0.14
N VAL A 270 23.47 -6.95 -0.19
CA VAL A 270 22.64 -7.43 0.92
C VAL A 270 22.07 -8.81 0.59
N ARG A 271 22.32 -9.76 1.49
CA ARG A 271 21.87 -11.14 1.33
C ARG A 271 20.43 -11.28 1.84
N GLY A 272 19.55 -11.77 0.97
CA GLY A 272 18.20 -12.17 1.35
C GLY A 272 18.21 -13.39 2.27
N GLN A 273 17.34 -13.39 3.27
CA GLN A 273 17.19 -14.43 4.27
C GLN A 273 15.78 -15.00 4.19
N PHE A 274 15.67 -16.32 4.21
CA PHE A 274 14.40 -16.99 4.43
C PHE A 274 14.03 -16.85 5.91
N VAL A 275 12.83 -16.38 6.18
CA VAL A 275 12.33 -16.16 7.55
C VAL A 275 11.44 -17.32 7.97
N GLU A 276 10.35 -17.53 7.23
CA GLU A 276 9.35 -18.54 7.56
C GLU A 276 8.52 -18.94 6.35
N VAL A 277 7.73 -20.00 6.53
CA VAL A 277 6.59 -20.29 5.64
C VAL A 277 5.35 -19.74 6.33
N GLU A 278 4.74 -18.75 5.72
CA GLU A 278 3.42 -18.26 6.10
C GLU A 278 2.39 -19.22 5.50
N LYS A 279 1.62 -19.87 6.38
CA LYS A 279 0.55 -20.77 5.98
C LYS A 279 -0.75 -20.02 5.92
N ASP A 280 -1.52 -20.27 4.87
CA ASP A 280 -2.87 -19.74 4.86
C ASP A 280 -3.73 -20.45 5.91
N LYS A 281 -4.43 -19.63 6.70
CA LYS A 281 -5.38 -20.09 7.72
C LYS A 281 -6.75 -20.38 7.10
N SER A 282 -6.99 -19.90 5.89
CA SER A 282 -8.06 -20.33 4.99
C SER A 282 -7.90 -21.82 4.72
N LEU A 283 -8.76 -22.66 5.32
CA LEU A 283 -8.82 -24.10 5.02
C LEU A 283 -9.32 -24.40 3.59
N ARG A 284 -9.47 -23.38 2.74
CA ARG A 284 -10.14 -23.53 1.44
C ARG A 284 -9.17 -24.00 0.35
N HIS A 285 -7.91 -23.56 0.36
CA HIS A 285 -6.96 -23.99 -0.66
C HIS A 285 -5.54 -24.23 -0.10
N VAL A 286 -5.02 -25.45 -0.26
CA VAL A 286 -3.66 -25.88 0.17
C VAL A 286 -2.54 -25.20 -0.65
N HIS A 287 -2.91 -24.39 -1.65
CA HIS A 287 -2.01 -23.75 -2.60
C HIS A 287 -1.65 -22.29 -2.21
N GLU A 288 -2.08 -21.84 -1.04
CA GLU A 288 -1.95 -20.45 -0.56
C GLU A 288 -0.74 -20.21 0.38
N ASP A 289 0.08 -21.24 0.65
CA ASP A 289 1.29 -21.05 1.46
C ASP A 289 2.34 -20.20 0.72
N ALA A 290 3.11 -19.38 1.44
CA ALA A 290 4.19 -18.57 0.88
C ALA A 290 5.47 -18.62 1.74
N GLU A 291 6.64 -18.62 1.11
CA GLU A 291 7.91 -18.33 1.78
C GLU A 291 8.08 -16.83 1.95
N VAL A 292 8.36 -16.39 3.19
CA VAL A 292 8.69 -15.01 3.50
C VAL A 292 10.20 -14.83 3.41
N TRP A 293 10.62 -13.95 2.52
CA TRP A 293 12.02 -13.58 2.31
C TRP A 293 12.27 -12.13 2.70
N GLU A 294 13.35 -11.88 3.43
CA GLU A 294 13.72 -10.55 3.90
C GLU A 294 15.13 -10.14 3.48
N TRP A 295 15.26 -8.90 3.03
CA TRP A 295 16.53 -8.21 2.82
C TRP A 295 16.58 -7.04 3.79
N GLU A 296 17.57 -7.02 4.66
CA GLU A 296 17.73 -5.98 5.67
C GLU A 296 19.12 -5.37 5.59
N ALA A 297 19.16 -4.04 5.50
CA ALA A 297 20.41 -3.28 5.54
C ALA A 297 21.00 -3.35 6.95
N VAL A 298 22.33 -3.26 7.05
CA VAL A 298 22.98 -3.06 8.35
C VAL A 298 22.53 -1.74 8.97
N ASP A 299 22.33 -1.70 10.29
CA ASP A 299 21.95 -0.50 11.04
C ASP A 299 22.67 0.77 10.56
N GLY A 300 21.88 1.80 10.27
CA GLY A 300 22.37 3.08 9.78
C GLY A 300 22.80 3.10 8.31
N LYS A 301 22.64 1.99 7.57
CA LYS A 301 22.82 1.92 6.12
C LYS A 301 21.49 1.69 5.42
N PHE A 302 21.49 1.89 4.11
CA PHE A 302 20.35 1.66 3.25
C PHE A 302 20.75 0.85 2.01
N MET A 303 19.77 0.16 1.45
CA MET A 303 19.85 -0.51 0.16
C MET A 303 19.38 0.45 -0.93
N ASP A 304 20.20 0.57 -1.97
CA ASP A 304 19.85 1.26 -3.19
C ASP A 304 19.19 0.26 -4.17
N TRP A 305 17.87 0.41 -4.34
CA TRP A 305 17.06 -0.38 -5.28
C TRP A 305 16.81 0.37 -6.59
N THR A 306 17.44 1.53 -6.84
CA THR A 306 17.31 2.24 -8.13
C THR A 306 17.95 1.51 -9.30
N GLN A 307 18.88 0.60 -8.99
CA GLN A 307 19.53 -0.25 -9.96
C GLN A 307 18.52 -1.17 -10.63
N GLU A 308 18.81 -1.57 -11.87
CA GLU A 308 18.04 -2.60 -12.53
C GLU A 308 18.35 -3.94 -11.87
N LEU A 309 17.53 -4.36 -10.90
CA LEU A 309 17.76 -5.59 -10.14
C LEU A 309 17.18 -6.83 -10.81
N GLY A 310 16.14 -6.66 -11.62
CA GLY A 310 15.62 -7.71 -12.52
C GLY A 310 16.58 -8.06 -13.66
N ARG A 311 16.13 -8.92 -14.58
CA ARG A 311 16.91 -9.31 -15.76
C ARG A 311 16.06 -9.22 -17.02
N GLU A 312 16.71 -8.84 -18.12
CA GLU A 312 16.15 -8.97 -19.45
C GLU A 312 15.87 -10.45 -19.78
N TYR A 313 14.70 -10.72 -20.31
CA TYR A 313 14.32 -12.05 -20.78
C TYR A 313 14.94 -12.32 -22.14
N LYS A 314 15.44 -13.53 -22.33
CA LYS A 314 15.75 -14.04 -23.66
C LYS A 314 14.62 -14.97 -24.10
N TYR A 315 13.91 -14.60 -25.16
CA TYR A 315 12.93 -15.50 -25.75
C TYR A 315 13.65 -16.60 -26.55
N ARG A 316 13.39 -17.87 -26.22
CA ARG A 316 13.87 -19.01 -27.01
C ARG A 316 12.69 -19.59 -27.79
N GLN A 317 12.68 -19.34 -29.09
CA GLN A 317 11.69 -19.91 -29.99
C GLN A 317 12.13 -21.33 -30.39
N CYS A 318 11.33 -22.35 -30.09
CA CYS A 318 11.57 -23.70 -30.59
C CYS A 318 11.51 -23.68 -32.14
N ARG A 319 12.52 -24.23 -32.81
CA ARG A 319 12.82 -24.00 -34.25
C ARG A 319 11.75 -24.48 -35.24
N ASP A 320 10.71 -25.20 -34.81
CA ASP A 320 9.78 -25.92 -35.69
C ASP A 320 8.30 -25.46 -35.68
N SER A 321 7.97 -24.31 -35.10
CA SER A 321 6.58 -23.85 -34.97
C SER A 321 6.06 -23.06 -36.20
N ARG A 322 5.45 -23.76 -37.18
CA ARG A 322 4.78 -23.18 -38.37
C ARG A 322 3.26 -23.00 -38.24
N ARG A 323 2.69 -22.88 -37.04
CA ARG A 323 1.24 -22.67 -36.87
C ARG A 323 0.90 -21.45 -36.03
N ASP A 324 -0.25 -20.85 -36.38
CA ASP A 324 -0.85 -19.69 -35.75
C ASP A 324 -1.08 -19.96 -34.26
N PHE A 325 -0.66 -18.99 -33.47
CA PHE A 325 -0.51 -19.04 -32.01
C PHE A 325 -1.78 -18.51 -31.33
N GLN A 326 -2.32 -19.24 -30.34
CA GLN A 326 -3.40 -18.75 -29.48
C GLN A 326 -3.00 -18.96 -28.01
N PHE A 327 -2.54 -17.88 -27.36
CA PHE A 327 -1.81 -17.93 -26.09
C PHE A 327 -2.62 -18.43 -24.88
N PHE A 328 -3.93 -18.23 -24.82
CA PHE A 328 -4.72 -18.56 -23.62
C PHE A 328 -4.83 -20.07 -23.36
N ASP A 329 -4.74 -20.91 -24.39
CA ASP A 329 -4.64 -22.37 -24.23
C ASP A 329 -3.19 -22.85 -23.97
N ASP A 330 -2.20 -21.95 -24.11
CA ASP A 330 -0.78 -22.29 -24.30
C ASP A 330 0.16 -21.69 -23.21
N ILE A 331 -0.34 -20.91 -22.25
CA ILE A 331 0.44 -20.47 -21.06
C ILE A 331 0.92 -21.69 -20.27
N THR A 332 0.16 -22.79 -20.28
CA THR A 332 0.54 -24.10 -19.71
C THR A 332 1.75 -24.73 -20.39
N HIS A 333 2.17 -24.21 -21.54
CA HIS A 333 3.25 -24.74 -22.37
C HIS A 333 4.39 -23.74 -22.58
N THR A 334 4.33 -22.57 -21.95
CA THR A 334 5.49 -21.68 -21.84
C THR A 334 6.16 -21.93 -20.51
N GLU A 335 7.40 -22.37 -20.55
CA GLU A 335 8.19 -22.67 -19.37
C GLU A 335 9.20 -21.55 -19.14
N LEU A 336 9.11 -20.93 -17.98
CA LEU A 336 10.17 -20.06 -17.51
C LEU A 336 11.37 -20.94 -17.15
N GLY A 337 12.55 -20.58 -17.63
CA GLY A 337 13.81 -21.25 -17.37
C GLY A 337 14.86 -20.29 -16.82
N PHE A 338 15.88 -20.85 -16.17
CA PHE A 338 17.02 -20.09 -15.66
C PHE A 338 18.33 -20.79 -16.01
N GLU A 339 19.15 -20.15 -16.86
CA GLU A 339 20.42 -20.71 -17.35
C GLU A 339 21.45 -19.59 -17.49
N ASP A 340 22.70 -19.88 -17.10
CA ASP A 340 23.82 -18.92 -17.09
C ASP A 340 23.48 -17.60 -16.38
N GLY A 341 22.71 -17.75 -15.31
CA GLY A 341 22.19 -16.65 -14.53
C GLY A 341 20.99 -15.95 -15.17
N SER A 342 20.64 -16.15 -16.44
CA SER A 342 19.60 -15.36 -17.10
C SER A 342 18.26 -16.10 -17.14
N PHE A 343 17.16 -15.35 -17.07
CA PHE A 343 15.84 -15.91 -17.36
C PHE A 343 15.67 -16.07 -18.87
N PHE A 344 15.02 -17.16 -19.25
CA PHE A 344 14.52 -17.35 -20.60
C PHE A 344 13.11 -17.90 -20.51
N LEU A 345 12.29 -17.57 -21.50
CA LEU A 345 11.00 -18.21 -21.70
C LEU A 345 11.15 -19.16 -22.86
N GLU A 346 10.92 -20.43 -22.59
CA GLU A 346 10.94 -21.51 -23.56
C GLU A 346 9.51 -21.96 -23.82
N ASN A 347 9.07 -21.81 -25.06
CA ASN A 347 7.75 -22.29 -25.46
C ASN A 347 7.88 -23.74 -25.95
N TRP A 348 7.20 -24.66 -25.27
CA TRP A 348 7.22 -26.10 -25.51
C TRP A 348 6.20 -26.57 -26.54
N HIS A 349 5.37 -25.68 -27.08
CA HIS A 349 4.63 -26.04 -28.28
C HIS A 349 5.67 -26.53 -29.30
N TYR A 350 5.53 -27.78 -29.73
CA TYR A 350 6.32 -28.40 -30.79
C TYR A 350 7.71 -28.97 -30.45
N CYS A 351 8.18 -28.95 -29.19
CA CYS A 351 9.42 -29.68 -28.84
C CYS A 351 9.16 -31.13 -28.39
N TRP A 352 7.90 -31.54 -28.24
CA TRP A 352 7.60 -32.98 -28.19
C TRP A 352 7.92 -33.56 -29.56
N PRO A 353 8.74 -34.62 -29.66
CA PRO A 353 8.80 -35.36 -30.92
C PRO A 353 7.36 -35.69 -31.31
N PRO A 354 6.98 -35.61 -32.60
CA PRO A 354 5.69 -36.14 -33.00
C PRO A 354 5.56 -37.49 -32.31
N TYR A 355 4.44 -37.73 -31.64
CA TYR A 355 4.04 -39.07 -31.27
C TYR A 355 3.90 -39.80 -32.62
N GLU A 356 5.03 -40.26 -33.17
CA GLU A 356 5.07 -41.29 -34.18
C GLU A 356 4.48 -42.46 -33.43
N GLY A 357 3.17 -42.58 -33.59
CA GLY A 357 2.44 -43.74 -33.18
C GLY A 357 3.25 -44.93 -33.64
N ARG A 358 3.63 -45.75 -32.67
CA ARG A 358 3.31 -47.17 -32.77
C ARG A 358 1.81 -47.29 -33.05
N CYS A 359 1.42 -47.00 -34.28
CA CYS A 359 0.26 -47.59 -34.91
C CYS A 359 0.84 -48.69 -35.78
N ASP A 360 0.50 -49.90 -35.39
CA ASP A 360 0.91 -51.17 -35.97
C ASP A 360 0.76 -51.22 -37.49
N GLU A 361 1.63 -51.99 -38.14
CA GLU A 361 1.34 -52.93 -39.25
C GLU A 361 2.70 -53.54 -39.66
N GLN A 362 2.99 -54.81 -39.33
CA GLN A 362 2.57 -56.08 -39.96
C GLN A 362 3.74 -56.72 -40.71
#